data_AF-A0AA48LYY1-F1
#
_entry.id   AF-A0AA48LYY1-F1
#
_cell.length_a   1.000
_cell.length_b   1.000
_cell.length_c   1.000
_cell.angle_alpha   90.00
_cell.angle_beta   90.00
_cell.angle_gamma   90.00
#
_symmetry.space_group_name_H-M   'P 1'
#
loop_
_entity.id
_entity.type
_entity.pdbx_description
1 polymer ?
#
loop_
_entity_poly.entity_id
_entity_poly.type
_entity_poly.pdbx_seq_one_letter_code
_entity_poly.pdbx_strand_id
1 'polypeptide(L)'
;MRLDRTRRRTAVGFSFGDKLDRCYFTRAILTIGVRMREHAKEPFRWLPGRGWDPAALCRLRQRFPRPVEPLNEAWFLAGAPRDEVDDGWMSYWEVRDALYDLASDPTQPGARDWFHFLLAQEIPGAILGSVMPPLVEALATCLFVFHPLGADSEPYEGFIRDCRDTLGAAIMGRDGWSSRGEINRGAILRRRWGLGAGWEWGRPAGDLSASMFVCLKYLPQDEIGPWLRSVFQIRDPVWRGQLMAWFVGARHILDGTIDQPADLPVKGQPAISWADCNFVTGPLPFLSPANRRAALDAVAAIFTDCAFTEWARDVLSDEELAADLGRPPWRFQELFVRVPA
;
A
#
# COMPACT_ATOMS: atom_id res chain seq x y z
N MET A 1 5.60 65.30 -75.38
CA MET A 1 4.22 64.78 -75.26
C MET A 1 4.27 63.59 -74.30
N ARG A 2 3.66 63.73 -73.10
CA ARG A 2 3.47 62.76 -71.97
C ARG A 2 4.75 62.07 -71.40
N LEU A 3 5.27 62.45 -70.22
CA LEU A 3 4.91 62.07 -68.81
C LEU A 3 5.09 60.56 -68.56
N ASP A 4 5.70 60.02 -67.50
CA ASP A 4 5.74 60.49 -66.10
C ASP A 4 6.84 59.76 -65.26
N ARG A 5 7.03 60.30 -64.06
CA ARG A 5 7.93 60.05 -62.92
C ARG A 5 8.14 58.60 -62.43
N THR A 6 9.32 58.35 -61.86
CA THR A 6 9.41 57.83 -60.47
C THR A 6 10.69 58.24 -59.74
N ARG A 7 10.47 58.88 -58.58
CA ARG A 7 11.37 59.24 -57.44
C ARG A 7 11.71 57.95 -56.65
N ARG A 8 12.66 57.81 -55.70
CA ARG A 8 13.58 58.63 -54.86
C ARG A 8 14.53 57.60 -54.16
N ARG A 9 15.84 57.90 -53.98
CA ARG A 9 16.59 58.11 -52.69
C ARG A 9 16.22 57.14 -51.53
N THR A 10 17.14 56.52 -50.78
CA THR A 10 18.34 57.07 -50.10
C THR A 10 19.15 55.92 -49.46
N ALA A 11 20.48 55.99 -49.46
CA ALA A 11 21.35 55.20 -48.59
C ALA A 11 22.43 56.12 -47.99
N VAL A 12 22.44 56.23 -46.66
CA VAL A 12 23.46 56.82 -45.76
C VAL A 12 23.22 56.04 -44.44
N GLY A 13 24.12 55.26 -43.84
CA GLY A 13 25.54 55.49 -43.55
C GLY A 13 25.65 55.98 -42.10
N PHE A 14 26.01 55.14 -41.13
CA PHE A 14 26.55 55.59 -39.83
C PHE A 14 27.30 54.45 -39.11
N SER A 15 28.43 54.81 -38.50
CA SER A 15 29.35 53.96 -37.77
C SER A 15 29.34 54.23 -36.26
N PHE A 16 29.98 53.30 -35.54
CA PHE A 16 30.65 53.40 -34.22
C PHE A 16 29.81 53.34 -32.94
N GLY A 17 30.27 52.48 -32.02
CA GLY A 17 29.90 52.53 -30.61
C GLY A 17 30.19 51.24 -29.83
N ASP A 18 31.44 51.06 -29.39
CA ASP A 18 31.84 50.13 -28.34
C ASP A 18 30.95 50.25 -27.09
N LYS A 19 30.50 49.10 -26.57
CA LYS A 19 30.33 48.83 -25.12
C LYS A 19 30.01 47.35 -24.89
N LEU A 20 30.87 46.72 -24.09
CA LEU A 20 30.69 45.54 -23.24
C LEU A 20 29.24 45.00 -23.13
N ASP A 21 29.08 43.67 -23.22
CA ASP A 21 28.42 42.92 -22.13
C ASP A 21 28.48 41.39 -22.27
N ARG A 22 29.32 40.78 -21.42
CA ARG A 22 28.94 39.81 -20.36
C ARG A 22 27.72 38.86 -20.55
N CYS A 23 27.39 38.42 -21.76
CA CYS A 23 26.23 37.53 -21.97
C CYS A 23 26.56 36.04 -22.23
N TYR A 24 27.84 35.65 -22.30
CA TYR A 24 28.19 34.27 -22.68
C TYR A 24 28.82 33.40 -21.58
N PHE A 25 29.03 33.95 -20.37
CA PHE A 25 29.58 33.17 -19.24
C PHE A 25 28.59 32.84 -18.11
N THR A 26 27.37 33.39 -18.16
CA THR A 26 26.34 33.17 -17.12
C THR A 26 25.33 32.06 -17.49
N ARG A 27 25.42 31.48 -18.71
CA ARG A 27 24.54 30.37 -19.12
C ARG A 27 25.14 28.97 -18.89
N ALA A 28 26.45 28.87 -18.67
CA ALA A 28 27.10 27.58 -18.36
C ALA A 28 27.14 27.26 -16.85
N ILE A 29 26.95 28.26 -15.97
CA ILE A 29 26.92 28.06 -14.51
C ILE A 29 25.48 27.89 -13.98
N LEU A 30 24.45 28.28 -14.76
CA LEU A 30 23.05 27.98 -14.43
C LEU A 30 22.56 26.60 -14.89
N THR A 31 23.33 25.88 -15.72
CA THR A 31 23.01 24.50 -16.15
C THR A 31 23.78 23.43 -15.36
N ILE A 32 24.79 23.83 -14.58
CA ILE A 32 25.53 22.95 -13.64
C ILE A 32 25.15 23.28 -12.17
N GLY A 33 24.34 24.32 -11.97
CA GLY A 33 23.79 24.76 -10.68
C GLY A 33 22.36 24.30 -10.39
N VAL A 34 21.72 23.53 -11.29
CA VAL A 34 20.65 22.61 -10.88
C VAL A 34 21.37 21.42 -10.24
N ARG A 35 21.98 21.67 -9.07
CA ARG A 35 22.08 20.64 -8.05
C ARG A 35 20.68 20.08 -8.00
N MET A 36 20.53 18.83 -8.42
CA MET A 36 19.48 17.97 -7.92
C MET A 36 19.51 18.22 -6.42
N ARG A 37 18.62 19.09 -5.92
CA ARG A 37 18.08 18.89 -4.60
C ARG A 37 17.46 17.53 -4.79
N GLU A 38 18.20 16.48 -4.42
CA GLU A 38 17.61 15.27 -3.91
C GLU A 38 16.54 15.80 -2.97
N HIS A 39 15.31 15.90 -3.49
CA HIS A 39 14.17 16.22 -2.68
C HIS A 39 14.21 15.05 -1.72
N ALA A 40 14.64 15.34 -0.49
CA ALA A 40 14.67 14.35 0.58
C ALA A 40 13.31 13.67 0.49
N LYS A 41 13.30 12.41 0.03
CA LYS A 41 12.07 11.74 -0.32
C LYS A 41 11.21 11.81 0.92
N GLU A 42 10.03 12.40 0.81
CA GLU A 42 9.12 12.45 1.95
C GLU A 42 8.94 11.03 2.46
N PRO A 43 9.08 10.79 3.77
CA PRO A 43 8.97 9.46 4.33
C PRO A 43 7.56 8.92 4.03
N PHE A 44 7.47 7.62 3.74
CA PHE A 44 6.19 6.96 3.53
C PHE A 44 5.30 7.08 4.78
N ARG A 45 4.04 7.45 4.60
CA ARG A 45 3.07 7.69 5.67
C ARG A 45 1.69 7.21 5.29
N TRP A 46 0.99 6.65 6.26
CA TRP A 46 -0.44 6.41 6.14
C TRP A 46 -1.20 7.66 6.57
N LEU A 47 -2.01 8.18 5.66
CA LEU A 47 -2.80 9.39 5.85
C LEU A 47 -4.24 9.08 5.39
N PRO A 48 -5.23 9.18 6.29
CA PRO A 48 -6.64 8.98 5.94
C PRO A 48 -7.07 9.75 4.68
N GLY A 49 -7.72 9.05 3.75
CA GLY A 49 -8.23 9.62 2.50
C GLY A 49 -7.20 9.88 1.41
N ARG A 50 -5.90 9.54 1.61
CA ARG A 50 -4.88 9.67 0.57
C ARG A 50 -4.85 8.48 -0.39
N GLY A 51 -4.93 7.25 0.14
CA GLY A 51 -4.87 6.01 -0.64
C GLY A 51 -3.54 5.78 -1.34
N TRP A 52 -3.60 5.11 -2.48
CA TRP A 52 -2.47 4.78 -3.36
C TRP A 52 -1.90 6.01 -4.09
N ASP A 53 -0.59 5.99 -4.37
CA ASP A 53 0.09 7.02 -5.17
C ASP A 53 -0.23 6.86 -6.68
N PRO A 54 -0.88 7.84 -7.34
CA PRO A 54 -1.20 7.76 -8.76
C PRO A 54 0.01 7.67 -9.68
N ALA A 55 1.15 8.27 -9.30
CA ALA A 55 2.36 8.20 -10.10
C ALA A 55 2.98 6.79 -10.05
N ALA A 56 2.96 6.15 -8.89
CA ALA A 56 3.38 4.76 -8.73
C ALA A 56 2.47 3.81 -9.51
N LEU A 57 1.15 3.98 -9.41
CA LEU A 57 0.20 3.17 -10.17
C LEU A 57 0.38 3.34 -11.70
N CYS A 58 0.63 4.57 -12.16
CA CYS A 58 0.92 4.83 -13.57
C CYS A 58 2.18 4.08 -14.04
N ARG A 59 3.25 4.07 -13.24
CA ARG A 59 4.46 3.28 -13.55
C ARG A 59 4.18 1.79 -13.61
N LEU A 60 3.45 1.24 -12.64
CA LEU A 60 3.05 -0.19 -12.65
C LEU A 60 2.30 -0.54 -13.96
N ARG A 61 1.30 0.25 -14.33
CA ARG A 61 0.50 0.03 -15.55
C ARG A 61 1.31 0.14 -16.84
N GLN A 62 2.28 1.05 -16.89
CA GLN A 62 3.18 1.18 -18.04
C GLN A 62 4.13 0.00 -18.16
N ARG A 63 4.56 -0.57 -17.02
CA ARG A 63 5.55 -1.66 -16.97
C ARG A 63 4.93 -3.04 -17.21
N PHE A 64 3.67 -3.22 -16.84
CA PHE A 64 2.98 -4.50 -16.91
C PHE A 64 1.75 -4.39 -17.81
N PRO A 65 1.95 -4.44 -19.15
CA PRO A 65 0.84 -4.60 -20.07
C PRO A 65 0.18 -5.97 -19.89
N ARG A 66 -1.01 -6.14 -20.47
CA ARG A 66 -1.70 -7.43 -20.47
C ARG A 66 -0.82 -8.52 -21.11
N PRO A 67 -0.59 -9.66 -20.45
CA PRO A 67 0.13 -10.78 -21.05
C PRO A 67 -0.57 -11.27 -22.32
N VAL A 68 0.23 -11.69 -23.31
CA VAL A 68 -0.28 -12.25 -24.58
C VAL A 68 -0.78 -13.68 -24.38
N GLU A 69 -0.07 -14.45 -23.57
CA GLU A 69 -0.44 -15.82 -23.23
C GLU A 69 -1.66 -15.80 -22.29
N PRO A 70 -2.73 -16.56 -22.58
CA PRO A 70 -3.86 -16.67 -21.68
C PRO A 70 -3.41 -17.27 -20.35
N LEU A 71 -4.00 -16.83 -19.24
CA LEU A 71 -3.82 -17.50 -17.96
C LEU A 71 -4.31 -18.95 -18.12
N ASN A 72 -3.47 -19.95 -17.79
CA ASN A 72 -3.70 -21.36 -18.12
C ASN A 72 -5.11 -21.86 -17.75
N GLU A 73 -5.67 -22.72 -18.61
CA GLU A 73 -7.09 -23.06 -18.71
C GLU A 73 -7.76 -23.72 -17.48
N ALA A 74 -7.04 -24.03 -16.40
CA ALA A 74 -7.63 -24.71 -15.24
C ALA A 74 -8.82 -23.93 -14.63
N TRP A 75 -8.79 -22.59 -14.66
CA TRP A 75 -9.89 -21.73 -14.21
C TRP A 75 -11.01 -21.56 -15.26
N PHE A 76 -10.72 -21.77 -16.56
CA PHE A 76 -11.72 -21.75 -17.64
C PHE A 76 -12.47 -23.08 -17.79
N LEU A 77 -11.86 -24.22 -17.44
CA LEU A 77 -12.46 -25.55 -17.58
C LEU A 77 -13.60 -25.81 -16.58
N ALA A 78 -13.80 -24.94 -15.59
CA ALA A 78 -14.83 -25.09 -14.56
C ALA A 78 -16.25 -24.60 -14.97
N GLY A 79 -16.45 -24.01 -16.15
CA GLY A 79 -17.82 -23.65 -16.56
C GLY A 79 -17.96 -23.01 -17.94
N ALA A 80 -18.33 -23.83 -18.92
CA ALA A 80 -18.90 -23.53 -20.25
C ALA A 80 -18.20 -22.46 -21.13
N PRO A 81 -18.05 -22.71 -22.45
CA PRO A 81 -17.57 -21.67 -23.36
C PRO A 81 -18.51 -20.45 -23.30
N ARG A 82 -17.95 -19.30 -22.92
CA ARG A 82 -18.64 -18.01 -23.03
C ARG A 82 -18.56 -17.56 -24.48
N ASP A 83 -19.57 -17.94 -25.26
CA ASP A 83 -19.66 -17.49 -26.66
C ASP A 83 -20.05 -16.01 -26.78
N GLU A 84 -20.55 -15.36 -25.73
CA GLU A 84 -21.01 -13.97 -25.81
C GLU A 84 -20.91 -13.26 -24.44
N VAL A 85 -19.82 -12.55 -24.13
CA VAL A 85 -19.79 -11.54 -23.06
C VAL A 85 -18.97 -10.32 -23.49
N ASP A 86 -19.70 -9.24 -23.77
CA ASP A 86 -19.43 -7.84 -23.44
C ASP A 86 -17.99 -7.48 -23.02
N ASP A 87 -17.34 -6.66 -23.84
CA ASP A 87 -16.16 -5.80 -23.58
C ASP A 87 -14.89 -6.39 -22.91
N GLY A 88 -14.85 -7.69 -22.57
CA GLY A 88 -13.63 -8.49 -22.43
C GLY A 88 -12.78 -8.31 -21.15
N TRP A 89 -13.36 -7.81 -20.04
CA TRP A 89 -12.70 -7.75 -18.73
C TRP A 89 -13.17 -8.85 -17.76
N MET A 90 -12.29 -9.30 -16.86
CA MET A 90 -12.62 -10.26 -15.80
C MET A 90 -13.59 -9.64 -14.80
N SER A 91 -14.60 -10.40 -14.38
CA SER A 91 -15.41 -10.06 -13.21
C SER A 91 -14.56 -10.08 -11.94
N TYR A 92 -15.04 -9.42 -10.89
CA TYR A 92 -14.39 -9.41 -9.57
C TYR A 92 -14.02 -10.83 -9.09
N TRP A 93 -14.94 -11.80 -9.25
CA TRP A 93 -14.71 -13.16 -8.78
C TRP A 93 -13.65 -13.87 -9.63
N GLU A 94 -13.65 -13.66 -10.94
CA GLU A 94 -12.62 -14.21 -11.83
C GLU A 94 -11.24 -13.63 -11.52
N VAL A 95 -11.14 -12.33 -11.19
CA VAL A 95 -9.89 -11.72 -10.73
C VAL A 95 -9.42 -12.37 -9.43
N ARG A 96 -10.33 -12.55 -8.47
CA ARG A 96 -9.99 -13.15 -7.18
C ARG A 96 -9.54 -14.60 -7.32
N ASP A 97 -10.27 -15.40 -8.08
CA ASP A 97 -9.96 -16.81 -8.31
C ASP A 97 -8.63 -16.95 -9.08
N ALA A 98 -8.38 -16.08 -10.06
CA ALA A 98 -7.08 -16.01 -10.72
C ALA A 98 -5.94 -15.71 -9.74
N LEU A 99 -6.10 -14.74 -8.83
CA LEU A 99 -5.09 -14.44 -7.80
C LEU A 99 -4.88 -15.61 -6.82
N TYR A 100 -5.94 -16.33 -6.47
CA TYR A 100 -5.83 -17.55 -5.66
C TYR A 100 -4.97 -18.61 -6.37
N ASP A 101 -5.28 -18.90 -7.63
CA ASP A 101 -4.55 -19.89 -8.43
C ASP A 101 -3.08 -19.51 -8.59
N LEU A 102 -2.82 -18.23 -8.92
CA LEU A 102 -1.47 -17.67 -9.04
C LEU A 102 -0.66 -17.80 -7.74
N ALA A 103 -1.28 -17.57 -6.59
CA ALA A 103 -0.61 -17.73 -5.30
C ALA A 103 -0.38 -19.20 -4.91
N SER A 104 -1.31 -20.09 -5.29
CA SER A 104 -1.23 -21.52 -4.96
C SER A 104 -0.20 -22.29 -5.80
N ASP A 105 -0.03 -21.90 -7.07
CA ASP A 105 1.01 -22.40 -7.96
C ASP A 105 1.72 -21.23 -8.67
N PRO A 106 2.75 -20.65 -8.04
CA PRO A 106 3.51 -19.56 -8.64
C PRO A 106 4.47 -20.03 -9.74
N THR A 107 4.56 -21.35 -9.99
CA THR A 107 5.50 -21.93 -10.96
C THR A 107 4.89 -22.15 -12.34
N GLN A 108 3.57 -22.04 -12.46
CA GLN A 108 2.89 -22.17 -13.75
C GLN A 108 3.40 -21.14 -14.78
N PRO A 109 3.47 -21.51 -16.06
CA PRO A 109 3.85 -20.57 -17.13
C PRO A 109 3.03 -19.29 -17.11
N GLY A 110 3.69 -18.14 -17.24
CA GLY A 110 3.03 -16.83 -17.28
C GLY A 110 2.47 -16.31 -15.95
N ALA A 111 2.52 -17.07 -14.84
CA ALA A 111 1.92 -16.65 -13.57
C ALA A 111 2.42 -15.30 -13.07
N ARG A 112 3.73 -15.10 -13.12
CA ARG A 112 4.36 -13.85 -12.67
C ARG A 112 3.88 -12.64 -13.50
N ASP A 113 3.80 -12.80 -14.81
CA ASP A 113 3.38 -11.72 -15.72
C ASP A 113 1.90 -11.37 -15.49
N TRP A 114 1.05 -12.39 -15.32
CA TRP A 114 -0.36 -12.20 -14.97
C TRP A 114 -0.55 -11.54 -13.61
N PHE A 115 0.20 -11.96 -12.59
CA PHE A 115 0.18 -11.30 -11.29
C PHE A 115 0.55 -9.81 -11.42
N HIS A 116 1.65 -9.49 -12.10
CA HIS A 116 2.08 -8.10 -12.24
C HIS A 116 1.06 -7.23 -12.98
N PHE A 117 0.42 -7.79 -14.01
CA PHE A 117 -0.67 -7.13 -14.71
C PHE A 117 -1.87 -6.89 -13.79
N LEU A 118 -2.38 -7.93 -13.12
CA LEU A 118 -3.53 -7.81 -12.21
C LEU A 118 -3.24 -6.84 -11.07
N LEU A 119 -2.03 -6.87 -10.49
CA LEU A 119 -1.59 -5.90 -9.49
C LEU A 119 -1.74 -4.46 -10.01
N ALA A 120 -1.28 -4.17 -11.22
CA ALA A 120 -1.36 -2.82 -11.79
C ALA A 120 -2.79 -2.37 -12.14
N GLN A 121 -3.69 -3.30 -12.46
CA GLN A 121 -5.07 -2.96 -12.85
C GLN A 121 -6.01 -2.85 -11.65
N GLU A 122 -5.89 -3.75 -10.68
CA GLU A 122 -6.90 -3.98 -9.66
C GLU A 122 -6.74 -3.13 -8.39
N ILE A 123 -5.58 -2.50 -8.17
CA ILE A 123 -5.33 -1.66 -6.98
C ILE A 123 -6.43 -0.60 -6.73
N PRO A 124 -6.91 0.17 -7.74
CA PRO A 124 -7.96 1.15 -7.51
C PRO A 124 -9.28 0.56 -7.01
N GLY A 125 -9.58 -0.68 -7.38
CA GLY A 125 -10.75 -1.45 -6.94
C GLY A 125 -10.42 -2.47 -5.84
N ALA A 126 -9.22 -2.43 -5.24
CA ALA A 126 -8.84 -3.47 -4.30
C ALA A 126 -9.63 -3.41 -2.98
N ILE A 127 -10.21 -2.25 -2.69
CA ILE A 127 -11.07 -1.96 -1.54
C ILE A 127 -12.48 -1.64 -2.07
N LEU A 128 -13.17 -2.66 -2.59
CA LEU A 128 -14.52 -2.51 -3.17
C LEU A 128 -15.62 -2.72 -2.12
N GLY A 129 -15.95 -1.65 -1.40
CA GLY A 129 -17.21 -1.50 -0.65
C GLY A 129 -17.55 -2.63 0.34
N SER A 130 -18.78 -2.62 0.86
CA SER A 130 -19.18 -3.43 2.02
C SER A 130 -19.59 -4.88 1.71
N VAL A 131 -19.62 -5.28 0.44
CA VAL A 131 -20.29 -6.51 0.00
C VAL A 131 -19.30 -7.61 -0.42
N MET A 132 -18.14 -7.21 -0.93
CA MET A 132 -17.17 -8.12 -1.51
C MET A 132 -15.95 -8.20 -0.60
N PRO A 133 -15.29 -9.36 -0.49
CA PRO A 133 -14.01 -9.43 0.17
C PRO A 133 -12.99 -8.47 -0.48
N PRO A 134 -11.96 -8.00 0.22
CA PRO A 134 -11.02 -7.06 -0.39
C PRO A 134 -10.01 -7.80 -1.26
N LEU A 135 -9.81 -7.37 -2.52
CA LEU A 135 -8.73 -7.93 -3.36
C LEU A 135 -7.34 -7.59 -2.81
N VAL A 136 -7.22 -6.58 -1.95
CA VAL A 136 -5.93 -6.23 -1.32
C VAL A 136 -5.30 -7.43 -0.60
N GLU A 137 -6.11 -8.32 -0.02
CA GLU A 137 -5.62 -9.52 0.66
C GLU A 137 -4.99 -10.50 -0.33
N ALA A 138 -5.69 -10.82 -1.41
CA ALA A 138 -5.22 -11.73 -2.45
C ALA A 138 -4.01 -11.17 -3.22
N LEU A 139 -4.03 -9.88 -3.54
CA LEU A 139 -2.91 -9.15 -4.16
C LEU A 139 -1.66 -9.15 -3.28
N ALA A 140 -1.83 -8.94 -1.97
CA ALA A 140 -0.71 -8.99 -1.02
C ALA A 140 -0.14 -10.40 -0.90
N THR A 141 -1.00 -11.42 -0.83
CA THR A 141 -0.55 -12.82 -0.85
C THR A 141 0.30 -13.12 -2.08
N CYS A 142 -0.17 -12.78 -3.29
CA CYS A 142 0.62 -12.93 -4.51
C CYS A 142 1.94 -12.16 -4.44
N LEU A 143 1.93 -10.90 -3.99
CA LEU A 143 3.14 -10.10 -3.85
C LEU A 143 4.17 -10.79 -2.95
N PHE A 144 3.75 -11.37 -1.83
CA PHE A 144 4.64 -12.09 -0.92
C PHE A 144 5.18 -13.39 -1.53
N VAL A 145 4.35 -14.10 -2.30
CA VAL A 145 4.74 -15.35 -2.98
C VAL A 145 5.74 -15.08 -4.12
N PHE A 146 5.47 -14.10 -4.98
CA PHE A 146 6.33 -13.79 -6.14
C PHE A 146 7.58 -12.98 -5.78
N HIS A 147 7.54 -12.19 -4.71
CA HIS A 147 8.64 -11.33 -4.24
C HIS A 147 8.97 -11.53 -2.76
N PRO A 148 9.37 -12.74 -2.33
CA PRO A 148 9.60 -13.05 -0.92
C PRO A 148 10.80 -12.28 -0.33
N LEU A 149 11.77 -11.87 -1.17
CA LEU A 149 12.99 -11.16 -0.77
C LEU A 149 12.91 -9.63 -0.96
N GLY A 150 11.83 -9.10 -1.53
CA GLY A 150 11.72 -7.68 -1.86
C GLY A 150 12.69 -7.25 -2.96
N ALA A 151 13.55 -6.26 -2.65
CA ALA A 151 14.37 -5.52 -3.61
C ALA A 151 15.24 -6.40 -4.54
N ASP A 152 15.73 -7.53 -4.04
CA ASP A 152 16.61 -8.44 -4.80
C ASP A 152 15.91 -9.16 -5.97
N SER A 153 14.59 -9.01 -6.10
CA SER A 153 13.77 -9.69 -7.09
C SER A 153 12.90 -8.72 -7.91
N GLU A 154 13.28 -7.45 -7.94
CA GLU A 154 12.52 -6.40 -8.62
C GLU A 154 12.56 -6.56 -10.15
N PRO A 155 11.38 -6.57 -10.82
CA PRO A 155 11.30 -6.56 -12.28
C PRO A 155 11.76 -5.22 -12.89
N TYR A 156 11.74 -4.14 -12.10
CA TYR A 156 12.35 -2.86 -12.43
C TYR A 156 12.71 -2.09 -11.15
N GLU A 157 13.71 -1.21 -11.23
CA GLU A 157 14.14 -0.39 -10.09
C GLU A 157 12.98 0.42 -9.49
N GLY A 158 12.70 0.16 -8.21
CA GLY A 158 11.64 0.83 -7.48
C GLY A 158 10.28 0.15 -7.56
N PHE A 159 10.19 -1.06 -8.12
CA PHE A 159 8.94 -1.84 -8.15
C PHE A 159 8.36 -2.08 -6.76
N ILE A 160 9.16 -2.50 -5.78
CA ILE A 160 8.68 -2.75 -4.41
C ILE A 160 8.19 -1.46 -3.77
N ARG A 161 8.89 -0.36 -4.03
CA ARG A 161 8.42 0.96 -3.60
C ARG A 161 7.07 1.29 -4.22
N ASP A 162 6.88 1.05 -5.52
CA ASP A 162 5.62 1.32 -6.19
C ASP A 162 4.50 0.43 -5.63
N CYS A 163 4.77 -0.86 -5.36
CA CYS A 163 3.82 -1.77 -4.69
C CYS A 163 3.44 -1.28 -3.30
N ARG A 164 4.41 -0.83 -2.49
CA ARG A 164 4.17 -0.28 -1.16
C ARG A 164 3.36 1.03 -1.23
N ASP A 165 3.76 1.95 -2.09
CA ASP A 165 3.14 3.27 -2.26
C ASP A 165 1.73 3.17 -2.88
N THR A 166 1.35 1.99 -3.37
CA THR A 166 0.04 1.69 -3.92
C THR A 166 -0.74 0.69 -3.06
N LEU A 167 -0.46 -0.61 -3.19
CA LEU A 167 -1.12 -1.70 -2.46
C LEU A 167 -0.99 -1.54 -0.94
N GLY A 168 0.21 -1.19 -0.46
CA GLY A 168 0.45 -0.95 0.97
C GLY A 168 -0.31 0.24 1.54
N ALA A 169 -0.75 1.19 0.71
CA ALA A 169 -1.54 2.35 1.08
C ALA A 169 -3.02 2.25 0.69
N ALA A 170 -3.47 1.14 0.10
CA ALA A 170 -4.81 1.01 -0.49
C ALA A 170 -5.93 1.26 0.52
N ILE A 171 -5.81 0.74 1.75
CA ILE A 171 -6.79 0.94 2.84
C ILE A 171 -6.91 2.38 3.31
N MET A 172 -6.01 3.28 2.89
CA MET A 172 -6.05 4.72 3.21
C MET A 172 -6.87 5.52 2.20
N GLY A 173 -7.51 4.87 1.22
CA GLY A 173 -8.27 5.50 0.15
C GLY A 173 -9.53 6.23 0.62
N ARG A 174 -10.01 7.18 -0.18
CA ARG A 174 -11.17 8.03 0.18
C ARG A 174 -12.46 7.26 0.44
N ASP A 175 -12.60 6.07 -0.13
CA ASP A 175 -13.81 5.26 0.05
C ASP A 175 -13.93 4.74 1.50
N GLY A 176 -12.78 4.49 2.15
CA GLY A 176 -12.72 4.01 3.53
C GLY A 176 -12.73 5.09 4.61
N TRP A 177 -12.54 6.36 4.23
CA TRP A 177 -12.32 7.45 5.18
C TRP A 177 -13.20 8.67 4.89
N SER A 178 -13.72 9.29 5.93
CA SER A 178 -14.42 10.57 5.84
C SER A 178 -13.43 11.71 5.57
N SER A 179 -13.94 12.87 5.15
CA SER A 179 -13.11 14.09 5.00
C SER A 179 -12.50 14.59 6.31
N ARG A 180 -12.98 14.09 7.46
CA ARG A 180 -12.45 14.37 8.80
C ARG A 180 -11.37 13.38 9.24
N GLY A 181 -11.09 12.35 8.44
CA GLY A 181 -10.15 11.29 8.78
C GLY A 181 -10.72 10.23 9.73
N GLU A 182 -12.04 10.08 9.76
CA GLU A 182 -12.75 9.04 10.50
C GLU A 182 -13.04 7.86 9.56
N ILE A 183 -13.17 6.65 10.07
CA ILE A 183 -13.50 5.47 9.25
C ILE A 183 -14.96 5.54 8.80
N ASN A 184 -15.18 5.32 7.51
CA ASN A 184 -16.52 5.03 6.98
C ASN A 184 -16.88 3.58 7.37
N ARG A 185 -17.59 3.40 8.49
CA ARG A 185 -18.02 2.06 8.96
C ARG A 185 -18.76 1.33 7.83
N GLY A 186 -18.36 0.09 7.54
CA GLY A 186 -18.91 -0.66 6.41
C GLY A 186 -18.01 -0.69 5.20
N ALA A 187 -17.18 0.33 4.99
CA ALA A 187 -16.36 0.45 3.79
C ALA A 187 -15.02 -0.29 3.90
N ILE A 188 -14.40 -0.28 5.08
CA ILE A 188 -13.09 -0.90 5.36
C ILE A 188 -13.07 -1.58 6.73
N LEU A 189 -12.01 -2.36 6.97
CA LEU A 189 -11.73 -3.01 8.26
C LEU A 189 -12.80 -3.99 8.73
N ARG A 190 -13.34 -4.78 7.79
CA ARG A 190 -14.32 -5.81 8.09
C ARG A 190 -13.69 -7.19 8.02
N ARG A 191 -13.87 -7.99 9.07
CA ARG A 191 -13.43 -9.39 9.05
C ARG A 191 -14.37 -10.29 8.26
N ARG A 192 -15.67 -10.10 8.46
CA ARG A 192 -16.71 -10.95 7.87
C ARG A 192 -17.60 -10.13 6.95
N TRP A 193 -17.83 -10.70 5.76
CA TRP A 193 -18.63 -10.12 4.69
C TRP A 193 -20.01 -10.78 4.67
N GLY A 194 -21.04 -10.03 4.26
CA GLY A 194 -22.42 -10.50 4.14
C GLY A 194 -23.42 -9.81 5.07
N LEU A 195 -24.71 -10.00 4.78
CA LEU A 195 -25.83 -9.45 5.55
C LEU A 195 -25.91 -10.12 6.93
N GLY A 196 -25.95 -9.32 8.00
CA GLY A 196 -26.14 -9.79 9.37
C GLY A 196 -24.88 -10.31 10.08
N ALA A 197 -23.71 -10.24 9.45
CA ALA A 197 -22.45 -10.42 10.17
C ALA A 197 -22.21 -9.20 11.07
N GLY A 198 -21.98 -9.43 12.36
CA GLY A 198 -21.44 -8.40 13.26
C GLY A 198 -20.10 -7.88 12.75
N TRP A 199 -19.67 -6.73 13.25
CA TRP A 199 -18.45 -6.08 12.77
C TRP A 199 -17.18 -6.86 13.12
N GLU A 200 -17.19 -7.60 14.24
CA GLU A 200 -16.05 -8.36 14.74
C GLU A 200 -14.81 -7.46 14.91
N TRP A 201 -14.98 -6.25 15.47
CA TRP A 201 -13.91 -5.29 15.75
C TRP A 201 -12.80 -5.87 16.66
N GLY A 202 -13.14 -6.87 17.48
CA GLY A 202 -12.19 -7.71 18.24
C GLY A 202 -11.23 -8.54 17.37
N ARG A 203 -11.50 -8.63 16.06
CA ARG A 203 -10.74 -9.38 15.08
C ARG A 203 -10.26 -8.41 13.99
N PRO A 204 -8.95 -8.14 13.95
CA PRO A 204 -8.35 -7.34 12.91
C PRO A 204 -8.77 -7.83 11.53
N ALA A 205 -9.16 -6.88 10.69
CA ALA A 205 -9.55 -7.18 9.34
C ALA A 205 -8.36 -7.69 8.51
N GLY A 206 -8.66 -8.49 7.49
CA GLY A 206 -7.64 -9.11 6.66
C GLY A 206 -6.91 -8.06 5.80
N ASP A 207 -7.64 -7.08 5.26
CA ASP A 207 -7.12 -5.92 4.54
C ASP A 207 -6.10 -5.11 5.37
N LEU A 208 -6.43 -4.80 6.63
CA LEU A 208 -5.49 -4.17 7.56
C LEU A 208 -4.23 -5.01 7.73
N SER A 209 -4.41 -6.32 7.94
CA SER A 209 -3.30 -7.22 8.20
C SER A 209 -2.37 -7.33 6.98
N ALA A 210 -2.94 -7.56 5.80
CA ALA A 210 -2.23 -7.59 4.53
C ALA A 210 -1.45 -6.28 4.30
N SER A 211 -2.10 -5.12 4.39
CA SER A 211 -1.45 -3.81 4.19
C SER A 211 -0.36 -3.52 5.22
N MET A 212 -0.57 -3.86 6.50
CA MET A 212 0.45 -3.73 7.55
C MET A 212 1.67 -4.59 7.24
N PHE A 213 1.47 -5.85 6.81
CA PHE A 213 2.57 -6.73 6.45
C PHE A 213 3.28 -6.32 5.16
N VAL A 214 2.58 -5.77 4.15
CA VAL A 214 3.23 -5.17 2.98
C VAL A 214 4.19 -4.08 3.42
N CYS A 215 3.74 -3.17 4.28
CA CYS A 215 4.58 -2.08 4.78
C CYS A 215 5.75 -2.60 5.62
N LEU A 216 5.51 -3.47 6.61
CA LEU A 216 6.55 -4.01 7.48
C LEU A 216 7.60 -4.83 6.74
N LYS A 217 7.20 -5.58 5.69
CA LYS A 217 8.11 -6.41 4.92
C LYS A 217 8.98 -5.58 3.97
N TYR A 218 8.40 -4.54 3.37
CA TYR A 218 9.02 -3.84 2.24
C TYR A 218 9.47 -2.41 2.52
N LEU A 219 9.18 -1.84 3.70
CA LEU A 219 9.79 -0.58 4.13
C LEU A 219 11.28 -0.79 4.46
N PRO A 220 12.15 0.17 4.08
CA PRO A 220 13.46 0.30 4.69
C PRO A 220 13.35 0.37 6.21
N GLN A 221 14.29 -0.27 6.91
CA GLN A 221 14.26 -0.39 8.37
C GLN A 221 14.13 0.98 9.07
N ASP A 222 14.82 2.00 8.56
CA ASP A 222 14.83 3.36 9.08
C ASP A 222 13.53 4.14 8.80
N GLU A 223 12.72 3.69 7.84
CA GLU A 223 11.39 4.26 7.55
C GLU A 223 10.27 3.66 8.42
N ILE A 224 10.46 2.48 9.03
CA ILE A 224 9.42 1.79 9.83
C ILE A 224 8.96 2.65 11.01
N GLY A 225 9.88 3.25 11.77
CA GLY A 225 9.53 4.10 12.91
C GLY A 225 8.72 5.34 12.53
N PRO A 226 9.18 6.17 11.57
CA PRO A 226 8.39 7.28 11.03
C PRO A 226 7.02 6.87 10.48
N TRP A 227 6.94 5.75 9.75
CA TRP A 227 5.67 5.25 9.23
C TRP A 227 4.72 4.82 10.36
N LEU A 228 5.17 4.03 11.33
CA LEU A 228 4.34 3.62 12.47
C LEU A 228 3.86 4.82 13.29
N ARG A 229 4.66 5.88 13.42
CA ARG A 229 4.17 7.15 14.03
C ARG A 229 2.98 7.72 13.28
N SER A 230 2.97 7.68 11.94
CA SER A 230 1.80 8.14 11.17
C SER A 230 0.59 7.23 11.40
N VAL A 231 0.79 5.92 11.48
CA VAL A 231 -0.24 4.91 11.77
C VAL A 231 -0.91 5.18 13.13
N PHE A 232 -0.11 5.45 14.17
CA PHE A 232 -0.58 5.74 15.52
C PHE A 232 -1.04 7.20 15.74
N GLN A 233 -0.90 8.09 14.75
CA GLN A 233 -1.42 9.46 14.85
C GLN A 233 -2.89 9.57 14.46
N ILE A 234 -3.45 8.55 13.81
CA ILE A 234 -4.85 8.52 13.39
C ILE A 234 -5.76 8.40 14.63
N ARG A 235 -6.68 9.35 14.77
CA ARG A 235 -7.53 9.54 15.98
C ARG A 235 -8.94 8.96 15.87
N ASP A 236 -9.11 7.96 15.02
CA ASP A 236 -10.39 7.26 14.90
C ASP A 236 -10.45 6.10 15.93
N PRO A 237 -11.51 5.99 16.76
CA PRO A 237 -11.62 4.92 17.76
C PRO A 237 -11.58 3.51 17.18
N VAL A 238 -12.26 3.26 16.05
CA VAL A 238 -12.30 1.95 15.39
C VAL A 238 -10.91 1.58 14.89
N TRP A 239 -10.19 2.54 14.29
CA TRP A 239 -8.81 2.36 13.87
C TRP A 239 -7.90 1.99 15.05
N ARG A 240 -7.98 2.75 16.15
CA ARG A 240 -7.19 2.53 17.37
C ARG A 240 -7.46 1.14 17.97
N GLY A 241 -8.74 0.75 18.04
CA GLY A 241 -9.17 -0.57 18.49
C GLY A 241 -8.61 -1.70 17.64
N GLN A 242 -8.79 -1.61 16.31
CA GLN A 242 -8.28 -2.58 15.35
C GLN A 242 -6.76 -2.70 15.40
N LEU A 243 -6.03 -1.59 15.53
CA LEU A 243 -4.56 -1.61 15.67
C LEU A 243 -4.11 -2.27 16.97
N MET A 244 -4.73 -1.96 18.11
CA MET A 244 -4.40 -2.62 19.38
C MET A 244 -4.61 -4.14 19.27
N ALA A 245 -5.74 -4.57 18.72
CA ALA A 245 -5.98 -5.98 18.46
C ALA A 245 -4.96 -6.56 17.47
N TRP A 246 -4.63 -5.86 16.39
CA TRP A 246 -3.67 -6.31 15.39
C TRP A 246 -2.28 -6.57 15.99
N PHE A 247 -1.75 -5.63 16.79
CA PHE A 247 -0.45 -5.81 17.42
C PHE A 247 -0.41 -6.96 18.43
N VAL A 248 -1.51 -7.20 19.17
CA VAL A 248 -1.61 -8.38 20.04
C VAL A 248 -1.53 -9.67 19.23
N GLY A 249 -2.26 -9.76 18.11
CA GLY A 249 -2.24 -10.95 17.24
C GLY A 249 -0.92 -11.12 16.48
N ALA A 250 -0.29 -10.01 16.07
CA ALA A 250 0.98 -9.97 15.36
C ALA A 250 2.19 -10.22 16.25
N ARG A 251 2.02 -10.28 17.58
CA ARG A 251 3.12 -10.38 18.55
C ARG A 251 4.12 -11.47 18.19
N HIS A 252 3.64 -12.66 17.86
CA HIS A 252 4.46 -13.84 17.59
C HIS A 252 5.26 -13.76 16.29
N ILE A 253 4.73 -13.12 15.25
CA ILE A 253 5.51 -12.91 14.02
C ILE A 253 6.48 -11.73 14.16
N LEU A 254 6.17 -10.78 15.04
CA LEU A 254 7.02 -9.63 15.37
C LEU A 254 8.20 -9.99 16.30
N ASP A 255 8.05 -10.90 17.27
CA ASP A 255 9.24 -11.44 18.00
C ASP A 255 9.97 -12.56 17.25
N GLY A 256 9.37 -13.13 16.20
CA GLY A 256 9.93 -14.26 15.48
C GLY A 256 9.68 -15.62 16.14
N THR A 257 8.72 -15.73 17.05
CA THR A 257 8.16 -17.04 17.47
C THR A 257 7.49 -17.75 16.30
N ILE A 258 6.87 -16.98 15.39
CA ILE A 258 6.33 -17.43 14.12
C ILE A 258 7.18 -16.82 13.00
N ASP A 259 7.64 -17.65 12.07
CA ASP A 259 8.45 -17.18 10.94
C ASP A 259 7.65 -16.92 9.67
N GLN A 260 6.55 -17.64 9.43
CA GLN A 260 5.75 -17.51 8.22
C GLN A 260 4.29 -17.13 8.50
N PRO A 261 3.63 -16.36 7.62
CA PRO A 261 2.20 -16.09 7.72
C PRO A 261 1.33 -17.35 7.66
N ALA A 262 1.80 -18.41 7.01
CA ALA A 262 1.08 -19.68 6.96
C ALA A 262 0.91 -20.33 8.34
N ASP A 263 1.77 -20.01 9.30
CA ASP A 263 1.70 -20.51 10.68
C ASP A 263 0.80 -19.64 11.58
N LEU A 264 0.22 -18.55 11.04
CA LEU A 264 -0.68 -17.70 11.82
C LEU A 264 -1.96 -18.47 12.20
N PRO A 265 -2.39 -18.41 13.46
CA PRO A 265 -3.56 -19.14 13.91
C PRO A 265 -4.84 -18.58 13.27
N VAL A 266 -5.50 -19.40 12.44
CA VAL A 266 -6.78 -19.04 11.80
C VAL A 266 -7.87 -18.69 12.83
N LYS A 267 -7.84 -19.33 14.00
CA LYS A 267 -8.79 -19.12 15.10
C LYS A 267 -8.17 -18.42 16.32
N GLY A 268 -7.14 -17.61 16.11
CA GLY A 268 -6.50 -16.82 17.17
C GLY A 268 -7.43 -15.80 17.83
N GLN A 269 -7.08 -15.36 19.04
CA GLN A 269 -7.74 -14.26 19.74
C GLN A 269 -6.69 -13.20 20.11
N PRO A 270 -6.44 -12.19 19.26
CA PRO A 270 -7.10 -11.91 17.98
C PRO A 270 -6.47 -12.65 16.79
N ALA A 271 -7.30 -13.01 15.80
CA ALA A 271 -6.85 -13.59 14.53
C ALA A 271 -6.46 -12.48 13.55
N ILE A 272 -5.24 -12.56 13.00
CA ILE A 272 -4.66 -11.59 12.06
C ILE A 272 -4.32 -12.21 10.69
N SER A 273 -4.75 -13.44 10.43
CA SER A 273 -4.60 -14.05 9.10
C SER A 273 -5.43 -13.27 8.08
N TRP A 274 -5.03 -13.26 6.82
CA TRP A 274 -5.82 -12.71 5.72
C TRP A 274 -6.08 -13.80 4.67
N ALA A 275 -6.83 -13.48 3.63
CA ALA A 275 -7.12 -14.41 2.55
C ALA A 275 -5.84 -15.02 2.00
N ASP A 276 -5.80 -16.35 2.00
CA ASP A 276 -4.79 -17.15 1.33
C ASP A 276 -3.36 -16.96 1.91
N CYS A 277 -3.24 -16.41 3.12
CA CYS A 277 -1.94 -16.23 3.78
C CYS A 277 -1.22 -17.57 4.05
N ASN A 278 -1.94 -18.70 4.01
CA ASN A 278 -1.39 -20.05 4.08
C ASN A 278 -0.51 -20.42 2.88
N PHE A 279 -0.58 -19.71 1.76
CA PHE A 279 0.34 -19.91 0.64
C PHE A 279 1.68 -19.19 0.85
N VAL A 280 1.75 -18.24 1.79
CA VAL A 280 2.97 -17.48 2.07
C VAL A 280 3.87 -18.31 2.98
N THR A 281 4.78 -19.05 2.36
CA THR A 281 5.78 -19.89 3.03
C THR A 281 7.17 -19.61 2.43
N GLY A 282 8.23 -20.00 3.13
CA GLY A 282 9.58 -19.86 2.61
C GLY A 282 10.67 -20.28 3.59
N PRO A 283 11.91 -20.45 3.12
CA PRO A 283 13.04 -20.87 3.96
C PRO A 283 13.60 -19.75 4.84
N LEU A 284 13.28 -18.49 4.53
CA LEU A 284 13.73 -17.31 5.29
C LEU A 284 12.58 -16.70 6.08
N PRO A 285 12.84 -16.10 7.26
CA PRO A 285 11.83 -15.37 8.02
C PRO A 285 11.05 -14.38 7.15
N PHE A 286 9.72 -14.39 7.26
CA PHE A 286 8.86 -13.53 6.45
C PHE A 286 9.17 -12.04 6.64
N LEU A 287 9.36 -11.61 7.89
CA LEU A 287 9.90 -10.30 8.25
C LEU A 287 11.37 -10.46 8.62
N SER A 288 12.22 -9.57 8.09
CA SER A 288 13.63 -9.55 8.50
C SER A 288 13.75 -9.27 10.00
N PRO A 289 14.75 -9.84 10.71
CA PRO A 289 14.99 -9.55 12.12
C PRO A 289 15.15 -8.04 12.40
N ALA A 290 15.74 -7.31 11.45
CA ALA A 290 15.87 -5.86 11.48
C ALA A 290 14.52 -5.14 11.49
N ASN A 291 13.60 -5.51 10.58
CA ASN A 291 12.28 -4.88 10.49
C ASN A 291 11.40 -5.25 11.70
N ARG A 292 11.49 -6.50 12.18
CA ARG A 292 10.86 -6.96 13.43
C ARG A 292 11.28 -6.08 14.61
N ARG A 293 12.59 -5.90 14.79
CA ARG A 293 13.15 -5.07 15.87
C ARG A 293 12.70 -3.62 15.74
N ALA A 294 12.83 -3.02 14.55
CA ALA A 294 12.45 -1.64 14.31
C ALA A 294 10.96 -1.39 14.61
N ALA A 295 10.07 -2.33 14.27
CA ALA A 295 8.65 -2.24 14.58
C ALA A 295 8.40 -2.29 16.10
N LEU A 296 8.97 -3.28 16.80
CA LEU A 296 8.81 -3.41 18.25
C LEU A 296 9.37 -2.20 19.02
N ASP A 297 10.54 -1.70 18.62
CA ASP A 297 11.17 -0.54 19.23
C ASP A 297 10.34 0.73 18.98
N ALA A 298 9.78 0.89 17.79
CA ALA A 298 8.89 2.01 17.48
C ALA A 298 7.60 1.98 18.31
N VAL A 299 6.97 0.81 18.46
CA VAL A 299 5.76 0.66 19.30
C VAL A 299 6.09 1.01 20.76
N ALA A 300 7.19 0.48 21.30
CA ALA A 300 7.62 0.75 22.67
C ALA A 300 7.97 2.24 22.90
N ALA A 301 8.48 2.93 21.88
CA ALA A 301 8.77 4.36 21.96
C ALA A 301 7.51 5.24 21.88
N ILE A 302 6.45 4.77 21.22
CA ILE A 302 5.21 5.53 21.01
C ILE A 302 4.23 5.33 22.17
N PHE A 303 4.09 4.11 22.68
CA PHE A 303 3.12 3.78 23.72
C PHE A 303 3.69 3.95 25.13
N THR A 304 3.48 5.15 25.66
CA THR A 304 3.54 5.41 27.10
C THR A 304 2.21 5.07 27.78
N ASP A 305 2.17 5.01 29.12
CA ASP A 305 0.92 4.87 29.89
C ASP A 305 -0.12 5.94 29.53
N CYS A 306 0.34 7.18 29.29
CA CYS A 306 -0.51 8.29 28.88
C CYS A 306 -1.12 8.04 27.50
N ALA A 307 -0.30 7.64 26.52
CA ALA A 307 -0.77 7.33 25.17
C ALA A 307 -1.77 6.16 25.17
N PHE A 308 -1.49 5.10 25.95
CA PHE A 308 -2.42 3.98 26.11
C PHE A 308 -3.74 4.42 26.75
N THR A 309 -3.70 5.22 27.82
CA THR A 309 -4.91 5.68 28.52
C THR A 309 -5.77 6.57 27.61
N GLU A 310 -5.15 7.41 26.79
CA GLU A 310 -5.86 8.18 25.75
C GLU A 310 -6.58 7.24 24.77
N TRP A 311 -5.86 6.27 24.21
CA TRP A 311 -6.41 5.31 23.25
C TRP A 311 -7.53 4.45 23.83
N ALA A 312 -7.32 3.95 25.05
CA ALA A 312 -8.31 3.16 25.77
C ALA A 312 -9.58 3.99 26.02
N ARG A 313 -9.45 5.27 26.39
CA ARG A 313 -10.60 6.15 26.56
C ARG A 313 -11.38 6.33 25.25
N ASP A 314 -10.70 6.59 24.15
CA ASP A 314 -11.36 6.78 22.85
C ASP A 314 -12.13 5.52 22.44
N VAL A 315 -11.50 4.35 22.60
CA VAL A 315 -12.14 3.06 22.32
C VAL A 315 -13.33 2.79 23.25
N LEU A 316 -13.18 3.05 24.55
CA LEU A 316 -14.25 2.82 25.54
C LEU A 316 -15.40 3.83 25.42
N SER A 317 -15.18 4.97 24.76
CA SER A 317 -16.25 5.95 24.49
C SER A 317 -17.23 5.48 23.41
N ASP A 318 -16.88 4.44 22.66
CA ASP A 318 -17.73 3.81 21.68
C ASP A 318 -18.28 2.48 22.23
N GLU A 319 -19.56 2.45 22.60
CA GLU A 319 -20.17 1.32 23.30
C GLU A 319 -20.14 0.01 22.48
N GLU A 320 -20.37 0.10 21.17
CA GLU A 320 -20.35 -1.05 20.26
C GLU A 320 -18.94 -1.63 20.13
N LEU A 321 -17.95 -0.77 19.92
CA LEU A 321 -16.55 -1.14 19.82
C LEU A 321 -16.01 -1.71 21.15
N ALA A 322 -16.36 -1.10 22.27
CA ALA A 322 -15.95 -1.54 23.60
C ALA A 322 -16.47 -2.94 23.92
N ALA A 323 -17.74 -3.21 23.58
CA ALA A 323 -18.37 -4.51 23.77
C ALA A 323 -17.70 -5.61 22.90
N ASP A 324 -17.34 -5.28 21.67
CA ASP A 324 -16.82 -6.25 20.69
C ASP A 324 -15.32 -6.52 20.85
N LEU A 325 -14.51 -5.50 21.18
CA LEU A 325 -13.09 -5.71 21.46
C LEU A 325 -12.94 -6.62 22.68
N GLY A 326 -13.55 -6.28 23.82
CA GLY A 326 -13.37 -7.04 25.05
C GLY A 326 -11.94 -6.95 25.59
N ARG A 327 -11.14 -8.02 25.46
CA ARG A 327 -9.79 -8.16 26.08
C ARG A 327 -8.58 -7.56 25.35
N PRO A 328 -8.53 -7.39 24.01
CA PRO A 328 -7.34 -6.95 23.28
C PRO A 328 -6.71 -5.64 23.77
N PRO A 329 -7.45 -4.57 24.16
CA PRO A 329 -6.80 -3.36 24.68
C PRO A 329 -5.96 -3.62 25.93
N TRP A 330 -6.46 -4.40 26.88
CA TRP A 330 -5.71 -4.76 28.09
C TRP A 330 -4.53 -5.65 27.79
N ARG A 331 -4.69 -6.62 26.88
CA ARG A 331 -3.58 -7.47 26.44
C ARG A 331 -2.51 -6.67 25.70
N PHE A 332 -2.91 -5.65 24.94
CA PHE A 332 -1.98 -4.72 24.30
C PHE A 332 -1.17 -3.95 25.35
N GLN A 333 -1.83 -3.46 26.41
CA GLN A 333 -1.15 -2.82 27.53
C GLN A 333 -0.08 -3.73 28.13
N GLU A 334 -0.45 -4.96 28.50
CA GLU A 334 0.46 -5.95 29.09
C GLU A 334 1.69 -6.25 28.21
N LEU A 335 1.51 -6.28 26.89
CA LEU A 335 2.55 -6.69 25.95
C LEU A 335 3.45 -5.55 25.50
N PHE A 336 2.93 -4.32 25.41
CA PHE A 336 3.62 -3.22 24.73
C PHE A 336 3.79 -1.96 25.58
N VAL A 337 3.02 -1.80 26.66
CA VAL A 337 3.15 -0.67 27.58
C VAL A 337 3.95 -1.17 28.77
N ARG A 338 5.20 -0.72 28.88
CA ARG A 338 6.07 -1.11 30.00
C ARG A 338 5.43 -0.60 31.30
N VAL A 339 5.11 -1.51 32.21
CA VAL A 339 4.88 -1.14 33.61
C VAL A 339 6.26 -0.76 34.17
N PRO A 340 6.49 0.48 34.63
CA PRO A 340 7.71 0.82 35.35
C PRO A 340 7.87 -0.15 36.52
N ALA A 341 9.03 -0.81 36.60
CA ALA A 341 9.35 -1.77 37.65
C ALA A 341 9.38 -1.13 39.05
#